data_AF-A0A3N4NJK3-F1
#
_entry.id   AF-A0A3N4NJK3-F1
#
_cell.length_a   1.000
_cell.length_b   1.000
_cell.length_c   1.000
_cell.angle_alpha   90.00
_cell.angle_beta   90.00
_cell.angle_gamma   90.00
#
_symmetry.space_group_name_H-M   'P 1'
#
loop_
_entity.id
_entity.type
_entity.pdbx_description
1 polymer ?
#
loop_
_entity_poly.entity_id
_entity_poly.type
_entity_poly.pdbx_seq_one_letter_code
_entity_poly.pdbx_strand_id
1 'polypeptide(L)'
;MIKIKKGLDLPIAGRPEQTIYDGPAITEVALLGEEYVGMRPSMKVKEGDVVKKGQVLFEDKKNPGVVFTAPASGTITAINRGEKRVLQSVVISVAGSDEITFKQYSAEALSGLSGDEVRANLIQSGLWTALRTRPFSKTPAVDANPAAIFVNAMDTNPLAADPTVIIAEKAADFTNGLRVLSRLTERTVHVCKAAGANVPSESAANIAVHEFDGPHPAGLSGTHIHFIEPVGANKTVWTINYQDVIAIGQLFITGRLNTERVVALGGSQVNKPRLLRTVLGANLSQLTAGELVNADNRVISGSVLNGGIATGPHDYLGRYHNQVSVLEEGRHKEFFGWIAPQAEKYTITRTTLGHFLKSKLFKFNTAVNGGDRAMVPIGTYERIMPLDILPTLLLRDLIVGDTDGAQALGCLELDEEDLALCSFVCPGKYEYGPLLRKVLDTIEKEG
;
A
#
# COMPACT_ATOMS: atom_id res chain seq x y z
N MET A 1 4.99 -6.20 23.20
CA MET A 1 5.41 -4.97 22.50
C MET A 1 6.78 -5.18 21.89
N ILE A 2 6.90 -5.07 20.57
CA ILE A 2 8.12 -5.22 19.78
C ILE A 2 8.65 -3.81 19.48
N LYS A 3 9.92 -3.55 19.81
CA LYS A 3 10.54 -2.24 19.60
C LYS A 3 11.51 -2.25 18.42
N ILE A 4 11.18 -1.45 17.42
CA ILE A 4 12.00 -1.22 16.23
C ILE A 4 12.95 -0.07 16.53
N LYS A 5 14.26 -0.35 16.48
CA LYS A 5 15.31 0.63 16.84
C LYS A 5 16.02 1.25 15.64
N LYS A 6 16.02 0.53 14.52
CA LYS A 6 16.64 0.95 13.25
C LYS A 6 15.53 1.37 12.29
N GLY A 7 15.79 2.42 11.53
CA GLY A 7 14.79 3.05 10.68
C GLY A 7 14.99 4.55 10.61
N LEU A 8 14.09 5.24 9.92
CA LEU A 8 14.12 6.69 9.77
C LEU A 8 12.72 7.25 9.55
N ASP A 9 12.29 8.13 10.45
CA ASP A 9 11.14 9.00 10.20
C ASP A 9 11.59 10.20 9.39
N LEU A 10 11.06 10.35 8.18
CA LEU A 10 11.40 11.50 7.34
C LEU A 10 10.88 12.78 8.01
N PRO A 11 11.74 13.79 8.25
CA PRO A 11 11.32 15.08 8.80
C PRO A 11 10.65 15.92 7.71
N ILE A 12 9.54 15.45 7.15
CA ILE A 12 8.83 16.07 6.03
C ILE A 12 7.75 17.04 6.51
N ALA A 13 7.66 18.21 5.87
CA ALA A 13 6.61 19.20 6.08
C ALA A 13 5.29 18.80 5.40
N GLY A 14 4.17 19.37 5.86
CA GLY A 14 2.85 19.12 5.30
C GLY A 14 2.16 17.86 5.83
N ARG A 15 2.46 17.49 7.10
CA ARG A 15 1.76 16.40 7.79
C ARG A 15 0.25 16.72 7.87
N PRO A 16 -0.63 15.77 7.54
CA PRO A 16 -2.07 15.99 7.60
C PRO A 16 -2.58 16.13 9.03
N GLU A 17 -3.54 17.03 9.23
CA GLU A 17 -4.40 16.99 10.41
C GLU A 17 -5.12 15.64 10.45
N GLN A 18 -5.13 15.00 11.63
CA GLN A 18 -5.76 13.70 11.85
C GLN A 18 -7.26 13.85 12.16
N THR A 19 -7.94 14.64 11.32
CA THR A 19 -9.38 14.88 11.36
C THR A 19 -9.95 14.53 9.99
N ILE A 20 -11.08 13.80 9.98
CA ILE A 20 -11.72 13.34 8.75
C ILE A 20 -12.69 14.39 8.23
N TYR A 21 -12.52 14.76 6.97
CA TYR A 21 -13.41 15.65 6.22
C TYR A 21 -13.94 14.92 4.99
N ASP A 22 -15.06 15.38 4.45
CA ASP A 22 -15.51 14.92 3.15
C ASP A 22 -14.59 15.47 2.04
N GLY A 23 -14.16 14.59 1.14
CA GLY A 23 -13.44 14.98 -0.06
C GLY A 23 -14.38 15.59 -1.13
N PRO A 24 -13.81 16.14 -2.21
CA PRO A 24 -14.60 16.58 -3.36
C PRO A 24 -15.37 15.41 -3.99
N ALA A 25 -16.43 15.75 -4.73
CA ALA A 25 -17.17 14.77 -5.49
C ALA A 25 -16.28 14.17 -6.60
N ILE A 26 -16.19 12.84 -6.62
CA ILE A 26 -15.44 12.09 -7.62
C ILE A 26 -16.42 11.60 -8.68
N THR A 27 -16.17 11.98 -9.93
CA THR A 27 -17.00 11.59 -11.08
C THR A 27 -16.33 10.52 -11.93
N GLU A 28 -15.09 10.15 -11.63
CA GLU A 28 -14.33 9.15 -12.38
C GLU A 28 -13.50 8.29 -11.43
N VAL A 29 -13.54 6.98 -11.62
CA VAL A 29 -12.77 6.00 -10.86
C VAL A 29 -12.10 5.00 -11.78
N ALA A 30 -11.00 4.39 -11.35
CA ALA A 30 -10.38 3.31 -12.11
C ALA A 30 -9.80 2.19 -11.23
N LEU A 31 -9.71 0.99 -11.81
CA LEU A 31 -8.81 -0.04 -11.33
C LEU A 31 -7.52 0.01 -12.13
N LEU A 32 -6.38 -0.02 -11.43
CA LEU A 32 -5.05 -0.05 -12.03
C LEU A 32 -4.58 -1.49 -12.18
N GLY A 33 -4.35 -1.94 -13.41
CA GLY A 33 -4.02 -3.35 -13.68
C GLY A 33 -2.61 -3.73 -13.22
N GLU A 34 -1.67 -2.81 -13.28
CA GLU A 34 -0.25 -3.05 -13.00
C GLU A 34 0.06 -3.20 -11.50
N GLU A 35 -0.86 -2.84 -10.61
CA GLU A 35 -0.70 -3.00 -9.16
C GLU A 35 -0.85 -4.45 -8.69
N TYR A 36 -1.44 -5.31 -9.52
CA TYR A 36 -1.63 -6.72 -9.23
C TYR A 36 -0.49 -7.52 -9.85
N VAL A 37 0.48 -7.90 -9.01
CA VAL A 37 1.71 -8.61 -9.43
C VAL A 37 1.39 -9.85 -10.25
N GLY A 38 1.96 -9.93 -11.46
CA GLY A 38 1.79 -11.08 -12.35
C GLY A 38 0.42 -11.17 -13.05
N MET A 39 -0.52 -10.26 -12.76
CA MET A 39 -1.88 -10.32 -13.28
C MET A 39 -1.92 -10.18 -14.80
N ARG A 40 -2.79 -10.99 -15.43
CA ARG A 40 -3.06 -10.95 -16.87
C ARG A 40 -4.57 -10.92 -17.10
N PRO A 41 -5.14 -9.78 -17.53
CA PRO A 41 -6.58 -9.61 -17.53
C PRO A 41 -7.24 -10.37 -18.68
N SER A 42 -8.38 -10.98 -18.36
CA SER A 42 -9.40 -11.45 -19.30
C SER A 42 -10.63 -10.57 -19.11
N MET A 43 -10.83 -9.62 -20.03
CA MET A 43 -11.87 -8.59 -19.92
C MET A 43 -13.27 -9.20 -20.02
N LYS A 44 -14.19 -8.75 -19.16
CA LYS A 44 -15.63 -9.05 -19.20
C LYS A 44 -16.48 -7.87 -19.64
N VAL A 45 -15.85 -6.71 -19.84
CA VAL A 45 -16.46 -5.46 -20.28
C VAL A 45 -15.65 -4.84 -21.42
N LYS A 46 -16.27 -3.90 -22.14
CA LYS A 46 -15.65 -3.04 -23.15
C LYS A 46 -16.05 -1.58 -22.90
N GLU A 47 -15.36 -0.65 -23.55
CA GLU A 47 -15.72 0.77 -23.55
C GLU A 47 -17.17 0.97 -24.03
N GLY A 48 -17.92 1.82 -23.34
CA GLY A 48 -19.34 2.08 -23.55
C GLY A 48 -20.29 1.18 -22.75
N ASP A 49 -19.81 0.11 -22.12
CA ASP A 49 -20.66 -0.74 -21.28
C ASP A 49 -21.06 -0.01 -19.99
N VAL A 50 -22.33 -0.17 -19.58
CA VAL A 50 -22.82 0.27 -18.27
C VAL A 50 -22.56 -0.83 -17.24
N VAL A 51 -21.98 -0.47 -16.10
CA VAL A 51 -21.59 -1.38 -15.03
C VAL A 51 -22.22 -0.97 -13.70
N LYS A 52 -22.55 -1.96 -12.87
CA LYS A 52 -22.99 -1.76 -11.49
C LYS A 52 -21.81 -1.85 -10.54
N LYS A 53 -21.88 -1.19 -9.38
CA LYS A 53 -20.89 -1.39 -8.31
C LYS A 53 -20.86 -2.88 -7.92
N GLY A 54 -19.66 -3.47 -7.85
CA GLY A 54 -19.48 -4.91 -7.60
C GLY A 54 -19.56 -5.79 -8.84
N GLN A 55 -19.85 -5.26 -10.03
CA GLN A 55 -19.84 -6.03 -11.28
C GLN A 55 -18.42 -6.38 -11.71
N VAL A 56 -18.20 -7.62 -12.13
CA VAL A 56 -16.90 -8.08 -12.63
C VAL A 56 -16.51 -7.33 -13.91
N LEU A 57 -15.33 -6.72 -13.89
CA LEU A 57 -14.71 -6.03 -15.02
C LEU A 57 -13.76 -6.96 -15.79
N PHE A 58 -12.96 -7.73 -15.06
CA PHE A 58 -12.03 -8.71 -15.61
C PHE A 58 -11.68 -9.78 -14.57
N GLU A 59 -11.08 -10.87 -15.03
CA GLU A 59 -10.52 -11.97 -14.23
C GLU A 59 -9.00 -12.08 -14.51
N ASP A 60 -8.25 -12.67 -13.59
CA ASP A 60 -6.82 -12.96 -13.81
C ASP A 60 -6.63 -14.32 -14.50
N LYS A 61 -6.05 -14.32 -15.71
CA LYS A 61 -5.68 -15.54 -16.44
C LYS A 61 -4.59 -16.34 -15.75
N LYS A 62 -3.74 -15.68 -14.95
CA LYS A 62 -2.64 -16.31 -14.21
C LYS A 62 -3.06 -16.78 -12.81
N ASN A 63 -4.23 -16.34 -12.34
CA ASN A 63 -4.83 -16.79 -11.08
C ASN A 63 -6.34 -17.04 -11.28
N PRO A 64 -6.70 -18.18 -11.92
CA PRO A 64 -8.09 -18.46 -12.29
C PRO A 64 -9.05 -18.42 -11.10
N GLY A 65 -10.21 -17.78 -11.31
CA GLY A 65 -11.24 -17.60 -10.29
C GLY A 65 -11.13 -16.27 -9.54
N VAL A 66 -9.97 -15.61 -9.53
CA VAL A 66 -9.84 -14.24 -9.02
C VAL A 66 -10.49 -13.26 -9.99
N VAL A 67 -11.40 -12.44 -9.48
CA VAL A 67 -12.15 -11.43 -10.25
C VAL A 67 -11.92 -10.04 -9.67
N PHE A 68 -12.01 -9.04 -10.56
CA PHE A 68 -11.83 -7.63 -10.25
C PHE A 68 -13.14 -6.90 -10.58
N THR A 69 -13.70 -6.21 -9.60
CA THR A 69 -15.05 -5.67 -9.68
C THR A 69 -15.07 -4.14 -9.69
N ALA A 70 -16.13 -3.57 -10.28
CA ALA A 70 -16.31 -2.13 -10.39
C ALA A 70 -16.47 -1.48 -9.01
N PRO A 71 -15.64 -0.47 -8.65
CA PRO A 71 -15.80 0.25 -7.38
C PRO A 71 -16.99 1.21 -7.35
N ALA A 72 -17.60 1.50 -8.50
CA ALA A 72 -18.77 2.37 -8.63
C ALA A 72 -19.70 1.91 -9.78
N SER A 73 -20.96 2.37 -9.71
CA SER A 73 -21.91 2.31 -10.82
C SER A 73 -21.54 3.36 -11.87
N GLY A 74 -21.71 3.05 -13.15
CA GLY A 74 -21.43 4.02 -14.20
C GLY A 74 -21.20 3.40 -15.57
N THR A 75 -20.42 4.10 -16.40
CA THR A 75 -20.09 3.67 -17.76
C THR A 75 -18.59 3.52 -17.92
N ILE A 76 -18.13 2.45 -18.57
CA ILE A 76 -16.73 2.24 -18.91
C ILE A 76 -16.32 3.26 -19.98
N THR A 77 -15.50 4.24 -19.62
CA THR A 77 -15.06 5.31 -20.53
C THR A 77 -13.76 5.01 -21.23
N ALA A 78 -12.86 4.25 -20.60
CA ALA A 78 -11.58 3.89 -21.19
C ALA A 78 -11.04 2.56 -20.65
N ILE A 79 -10.38 1.80 -21.53
CA ILE A 79 -9.57 0.63 -21.16
C ILE A 79 -8.14 0.87 -21.67
N ASN A 80 -7.34 1.53 -20.85
CA ASN A 80 -5.99 1.97 -21.21
C ASN A 80 -5.02 0.80 -21.24
N ARG A 81 -4.21 0.74 -22.31
CA ARG A 81 -3.19 -0.30 -22.48
C ARG A 81 -1.84 0.32 -22.85
N GLY A 82 -0.80 -0.15 -22.16
CA GLY A 82 0.58 0.25 -22.40
C GLY A 82 1.31 -0.70 -23.36
N GLU A 83 2.64 -0.69 -23.25
CA GLU A 83 3.51 -1.56 -24.03
C GLU A 83 3.12 -3.03 -23.87
N LYS A 84 3.24 -3.82 -24.95
CA LYS A 84 2.86 -5.25 -24.98
C LYS A 84 1.40 -5.51 -24.53
N ARG A 85 0.52 -4.50 -24.68
CA ARG A 85 -0.90 -4.51 -24.31
C ARG A 85 -1.17 -4.77 -22.81
N VAL A 86 -0.21 -4.45 -21.96
CA VAL A 86 -0.40 -4.46 -20.50
C VAL A 86 -1.56 -3.54 -20.14
N LEU A 87 -2.49 -3.99 -19.30
CA LEU A 87 -3.61 -3.18 -18.86
C LEU A 87 -3.12 -2.18 -17.83
N GLN A 88 -3.22 -0.90 -18.16
CA GLN A 88 -2.85 0.19 -17.26
C GLN A 88 -4.04 0.50 -16.34
N SER A 89 -5.20 0.81 -16.93
CA SER A 89 -6.40 1.12 -16.16
C SER A 89 -7.70 0.79 -16.87
N VAL A 90 -8.74 0.52 -16.08
CA VAL A 90 -10.15 0.45 -16.52
C VAL A 90 -10.90 1.58 -15.85
N VAL A 91 -11.34 2.57 -16.64
CA VAL A 91 -11.92 3.81 -16.16
C VAL A 91 -13.44 3.75 -16.24
N ILE A 92 -14.10 4.16 -15.15
CA ILE A 92 -15.55 4.25 -15.02
C ILE A 92 -15.91 5.71 -14.74
N SER A 93 -16.73 6.31 -15.60
CA SER A 93 -17.43 7.54 -15.29
C SER A 93 -18.62 7.22 -14.38
N VAL A 94 -18.60 7.77 -13.16
CA VAL A 94 -19.54 7.46 -12.09
C VAL A 94 -20.91 8.02 -12.43
N ALA A 95 -21.91 7.15 -12.49
CA ALA A 95 -23.31 7.52 -12.71
C ALA A 95 -24.26 6.52 -12.04
N GLY A 96 -25.30 7.07 -11.40
CA GLY A 96 -26.27 6.26 -10.66
C GLY A 96 -25.70 5.63 -9.40
N SER A 97 -26.44 4.69 -8.84
CA SER A 97 -26.11 4.01 -7.58
C SER A 97 -26.43 2.51 -7.61
N ASP A 98 -26.51 1.93 -8.81
CA ASP A 98 -26.81 0.52 -8.97
C ASP A 98 -25.67 -0.34 -8.41
N GLU A 99 -26.02 -1.38 -7.67
CA GLU A 99 -25.03 -2.27 -7.07
C GLU A 99 -25.46 -3.73 -7.16
N ILE A 100 -24.47 -4.62 -7.21
CA ILE A 100 -24.65 -6.04 -6.95
C ILE A 100 -24.64 -6.24 -5.44
N THR A 101 -25.66 -6.91 -4.93
CA THR A 101 -25.73 -7.35 -3.53
C THR A 101 -25.24 -8.78 -3.38
N PHE A 102 -24.66 -9.07 -2.23
CA PHE A 102 -24.00 -10.31 -1.88
C PHE A 102 -24.66 -10.94 -0.65
N LYS A 103 -24.17 -12.12 -0.24
CA LYS A 103 -24.66 -12.77 0.97
C LYS A 103 -24.34 -11.90 2.19
N GLN A 104 -25.35 -11.72 3.04
CA GLN A 104 -25.27 -11.00 4.30
C GLN A 104 -25.62 -11.92 5.47
N TYR A 105 -25.14 -11.57 6.65
CA TYR A 105 -25.20 -12.36 7.87
C TYR A 105 -25.39 -11.44 9.08
N SER A 106 -25.98 -11.95 10.16
CA SER A 106 -25.96 -11.23 11.44
C SER A 106 -24.55 -11.28 12.05
N ALA A 107 -24.24 -10.33 12.94
CA ALA A 107 -22.92 -10.25 13.57
C ALA A 107 -22.56 -11.50 14.39
N GLU A 108 -23.56 -12.18 14.95
CA GLU A 108 -23.42 -13.41 15.74
C GLU A 108 -23.15 -14.63 14.85
N ALA A 109 -23.64 -14.61 13.61
CA ALA A 109 -23.46 -15.72 12.66
C ALA A 109 -22.04 -15.76 12.06
N LEU A 110 -21.30 -14.64 12.06
CA LEU A 110 -19.99 -14.51 11.41
C LEU A 110 -18.98 -15.55 11.90
N SER A 111 -18.93 -15.80 13.21
CA SER A 111 -18.00 -16.77 13.80
C SER A 111 -18.32 -18.23 13.44
N GLY A 112 -19.54 -18.51 12.99
CA GLY A 112 -20.00 -19.84 12.59
C GLY A 112 -19.83 -20.15 11.09
N LEU A 113 -19.42 -19.17 10.28
CA LEU A 113 -19.28 -19.37 8.83
C LEU A 113 -18.20 -20.40 8.51
N SER A 114 -18.41 -21.15 7.44
CA SER A 114 -17.35 -21.97 6.85
C SER A 114 -16.34 -21.09 6.10
N GLY A 115 -15.08 -21.57 6.01
CA GLY A 115 -14.06 -20.87 5.22
C GLY A 115 -14.44 -20.72 3.75
N ASP A 116 -15.16 -21.70 3.19
CA ASP A 116 -15.64 -21.67 1.80
C ASP A 116 -16.72 -20.62 1.56
N GLU A 117 -17.65 -20.42 2.51
CA GLU A 117 -18.64 -19.34 2.42
C GLU A 117 -17.96 -17.98 2.44
N VAL A 118 -16.97 -17.79 3.32
CA VAL A 118 -16.23 -16.53 3.40
C VAL A 118 -15.47 -16.26 2.10
N ARG A 119 -14.71 -17.26 1.64
CA ARG A 119 -13.94 -17.22 0.40
C ARG A 119 -14.81 -16.93 -0.82
N ALA A 120 -15.93 -17.62 -0.97
CA ALA A 120 -16.85 -17.39 -2.09
C ALA A 120 -17.40 -15.96 -2.11
N ASN A 121 -17.79 -15.42 -0.96
CA ASN A 121 -18.35 -14.06 -0.86
C ASN A 121 -17.29 -12.98 -1.16
N LEU A 122 -16.05 -13.17 -0.68
CA LEU A 122 -14.93 -12.27 -0.96
C LEU A 122 -14.51 -12.32 -2.43
N ILE A 123 -14.48 -13.50 -3.05
CA ILE A 123 -14.15 -13.64 -4.47
C ILE A 123 -15.23 -12.97 -5.32
N GLN A 124 -16.50 -13.32 -5.12
CA GLN A 124 -17.60 -12.78 -5.93
C GLN A 124 -17.71 -11.25 -5.85
N SER A 125 -17.42 -10.67 -4.69
CA SER A 125 -17.41 -9.22 -4.49
C SER A 125 -16.17 -8.52 -5.03
N GLY A 126 -15.10 -9.25 -5.34
CA GLY A 126 -13.78 -8.72 -5.69
C GLY A 126 -12.93 -8.27 -4.51
N LEU A 127 -13.44 -8.32 -3.26
CA LEU A 127 -12.67 -8.00 -2.05
C LEU A 127 -11.55 -9.02 -1.74
N TRP A 128 -11.57 -10.19 -2.37
CA TRP A 128 -10.44 -11.14 -2.31
C TRP A 128 -9.11 -10.48 -2.72
N THR A 129 -9.16 -9.51 -3.64
CA THR A 129 -7.99 -8.74 -4.10
C THR A 129 -7.38 -7.83 -3.03
N ALA A 130 -8.04 -7.64 -1.88
CA ALA A 130 -7.47 -6.95 -0.72
C ALA A 130 -6.30 -7.72 -0.09
N LEU A 131 -6.34 -9.05 -0.20
CA LEU A 131 -5.34 -9.94 0.36
C LEU A 131 -4.11 -9.97 -0.57
N ARG A 132 -2.92 -9.89 0.01
CA ARG A 132 -1.65 -10.12 -0.69
C ARG A 132 -0.82 -11.18 0.02
N THR A 133 -0.24 -12.10 -0.73
CA THR A 133 0.66 -13.12 -0.20
C THR A 133 2.01 -12.52 0.19
N ARG A 134 2.64 -13.08 1.21
CA ARG A 134 4.09 -12.98 1.41
C ARG A 134 4.63 -14.41 1.49
N PRO A 135 5.57 -14.81 0.62
CA PRO A 135 6.27 -14.05 -0.43
C PRO A 135 5.41 -13.57 -1.62
N PHE A 136 6.02 -12.76 -2.50
CA PHE A 136 5.58 -12.35 -3.86
C PHE A 136 4.50 -11.27 -4.00
N SER A 137 3.73 -10.95 -2.95
CA SER A 137 2.73 -9.86 -2.97
C SER A 137 1.65 -10.00 -4.04
N LYS A 138 1.29 -11.24 -4.35
CA LYS A 138 0.21 -11.56 -5.29
C LYS A 138 -1.11 -11.67 -4.56
N THR A 139 -2.21 -11.47 -5.27
CA THR A 139 -3.51 -11.93 -4.77
C THR A 139 -3.45 -13.44 -4.57
N PRO A 140 -3.85 -13.99 -3.41
CA PRO A 140 -3.82 -15.43 -3.17
C PRO A 140 -4.60 -16.22 -4.22
N ALA A 141 -4.14 -17.42 -4.52
CA ALA A 141 -4.95 -18.36 -5.30
C ALA A 141 -6.27 -18.66 -4.56
N VAL A 142 -7.34 -18.88 -5.33
CA VAL A 142 -8.68 -19.03 -4.76
C VAL A 142 -8.79 -20.22 -3.82
N ASP A 143 -7.97 -21.26 -3.97
CA ASP A 143 -7.93 -22.48 -3.15
C ASP A 143 -6.78 -22.48 -2.12
N ALA A 144 -5.94 -21.45 -2.11
CA ALA A 144 -4.82 -21.37 -1.20
C ALA A 144 -5.26 -21.17 0.26
N ASN A 145 -4.44 -21.68 1.17
CA ASN A 145 -4.58 -21.49 2.62
C ASN A 145 -3.31 -20.85 3.19
N PRO A 146 -3.43 -19.77 3.99
CA PRO A 146 -2.26 -19.11 4.55
C PRO A 146 -1.77 -19.81 5.82
N ALA A 147 -0.46 -19.71 6.07
CA ALA A 147 0.12 -20.04 7.36
C ALA A 147 -0.34 -19.07 8.46
N ALA A 148 -0.58 -17.80 8.12
CA ALA A 148 -1.18 -16.80 9.00
C ALA A 148 -1.73 -15.62 8.17
N ILE A 149 -2.62 -14.83 8.76
CA ILE A 149 -3.13 -13.59 8.15
C ILE A 149 -2.68 -12.41 9.01
N PHE A 150 -1.99 -11.44 8.41
CA PHE A 150 -1.53 -10.23 9.06
C PHE A 150 -2.46 -9.07 8.71
N VAL A 151 -3.14 -8.54 9.73
CA VAL A 151 -3.91 -7.30 9.64
C VAL A 151 -3.02 -6.15 10.07
N ASN A 152 -2.70 -5.25 9.15
CA ASN A 152 -1.95 -4.05 9.47
C ASN A 152 -2.90 -2.92 9.89
N ALA A 153 -2.88 -2.56 11.17
CA ALA A 153 -3.66 -1.49 11.79
C ALA A 153 -2.75 -0.38 12.38
N MET A 154 -1.60 -0.16 11.73
CA MET A 154 -0.72 0.98 11.97
C MET A 154 -0.08 1.43 10.65
N ASP A 155 0.37 2.67 10.58
CA ASP A 155 1.10 3.16 9.42
C ASP A 155 2.19 4.14 9.88
N THR A 156 3.44 3.85 9.49
CA THR A 156 4.59 4.71 9.80
C THR A 156 5.13 5.39 8.54
N ASN A 157 4.46 5.27 7.39
CA ASN A 157 4.84 6.05 6.21
C ASN A 157 4.79 7.55 6.54
N PRO A 158 5.70 8.35 5.97
CA PRO A 158 5.62 9.80 6.11
C PRO A 158 4.30 10.29 5.52
N LEU A 159 3.63 11.20 6.22
CA LEU A 159 2.35 11.81 5.83
C LEU A 159 1.14 10.86 5.85
N ALA A 160 1.26 9.68 6.47
CA ALA A 160 0.17 8.71 6.56
C ALA A 160 -1.00 9.21 7.45
N ALA A 161 -2.16 8.58 7.25
CA ALA A 161 -3.27 8.65 8.18
C ALA A 161 -2.98 7.78 9.41
N ASP A 162 -3.34 8.24 10.60
CA ASP A 162 -3.38 7.42 11.79
C ASP A 162 -4.57 6.45 11.70
N PRO A 163 -4.34 5.13 11.60
CA PRO A 163 -5.43 4.16 11.45
C PRO A 163 -6.43 4.18 12.61
N THR A 164 -6.02 4.60 13.81
CA THR A 164 -6.90 4.61 14.99
C THR A 164 -8.08 5.57 14.81
N VAL A 165 -7.87 6.71 14.13
CA VAL A 165 -8.92 7.70 13.85
C VAL A 165 -10.00 7.09 12.95
N ILE A 166 -9.59 6.35 11.92
CA ILE A 166 -10.49 5.75 10.93
C ILE A 166 -11.21 4.52 11.53
N ILE A 167 -10.47 3.68 12.25
CA ILE A 167 -11.03 2.50 12.90
C ILE A 167 -12.05 2.90 13.98
N ALA A 168 -11.83 4.01 14.70
CA ALA A 168 -12.77 4.48 15.72
C ALA A 168 -14.18 4.78 15.17
N GLU A 169 -14.30 5.35 13.96
CA GLU A 169 -15.61 5.59 13.33
C GLU A 169 -16.32 4.31 12.86
N LYS A 170 -15.55 3.24 12.63
CA LYS A 170 -16.00 1.97 12.03
C LYS A 170 -15.63 0.77 12.90
N ALA A 171 -15.64 0.95 14.22
CA ALA A 171 -15.11 -0.04 15.17
C ALA A 171 -15.82 -1.39 15.07
N ALA A 172 -17.17 -1.37 14.98
CA ALA A 172 -17.97 -2.58 14.83
C ALA A 172 -17.67 -3.32 13.51
N ASP A 173 -17.51 -2.58 12.41
CA ASP A 173 -17.18 -3.15 11.10
C ASP A 173 -15.77 -3.75 11.10
N PHE A 174 -14.79 -3.10 11.73
CA PHE A 174 -13.46 -3.64 11.90
C PHE A 174 -13.49 -4.97 12.68
N THR A 175 -14.18 -5.01 13.82
CA THR A 175 -14.36 -6.22 14.62
C THR A 175 -15.05 -7.34 13.82
N ASN A 176 -16.10 -7.02 13.06
CA ASN A 176 -16.78 -7.99 12.19
C ASN A 176 -15.84 -8.51 11.09
N GLY A 177 -15.02 -7.64 10.51
CA GLY A 177 -13.99 -8.03 9.54
C GLY A 177 -12.97 -9.01 10.14
N LEU A 178 -12.53 -8.78 11.37
CA LEU A 178 -11.64 -9.71 12.09
C LEU A 178 -12.29 -11.09 12.30
N ARG A 179 -13.58 -11.13 12.68
CA ARG A 179 -14.33 -12.40 12.81
C ARG A 179 -14.40 -13.16 11.49
N VAL A 180 -14.62 -12.45 10.39
CA VAL A 180 -14.67 -13.05 9.05
C VAL A 180 -13.29 -13.60 8.65
N LEU A 181 -12.22 -12.81 8.84
CA LEU A 181 -10.86 -13.24 8.52
C LEU A 181 -10.41 -14.45 9.35
N SER A 182 -10.87 -14.55 10.61
CA SER A 182 -10.56 -15.69 11.48
C SER A 182 -11.14 -17.02 10.97
N ARG A 183 -12.05 -16.99 9.98
CA ARG A 183 -12.60 -18.19 9.31
C ARG A 183 -11.83 -18.60 8.05
N LEU A 184 -10.94 -17.74 7.53
CA LEU A 184 -10.11 -18.05 6.36
C LEU A 184 -8.85 -18.86 6.69
N THR A 185 -8.53 -19.01 7.97
CA THR A 185 -7.39 -19.80 8.44
C THR A 185 -7.74 -20.52 9.72
N GLU A 186 -7.26 -21.76 9.84
CA GLU A 186 -7.28 -22.52 11.10
C GLU A 186 -6.14 -22.09 12.04
N ARG A 187 -5.17 -21.34 11.51
CA ARG A 187 -4.04 -20.78 12.27
C ARG A 187 -4.38 -19.37 12.76
N THR A 188 -3.37 -18.54 12.93
CA THR A 188 -3.51 -17.25 13.63
C THR A 188 -3.78 -16.09 12.66
N VAL A 189 -4.66 -15.18 13.09
CA VAL A 189 -4.77 -13.83 12.55
C VAL A 189 -4.00 -12.88 13.48
N HIS A 190 -2.96 -12.24 12.95
CA HIS A 190 -2.12 -11.31 13.67
C HIS A 190 -2.55 -9.87 13.40
N VAL A 191 -3.13 -9.20 14.41
CA VAL A 191 -3.48 -7.77 14.33
C VAL A 191 -2.30 -6.95 14.84
N CYS A 192 -1.63 -6.24 13.93
CA CYS A 192 -0.46 -5.43 14.24
C CYS A 192 -0.89 -3.97 14.39
N LYS A 193 -0.63 -3.39 15.55
CA LYS A 193 -1.01 -2.01 15.87
C LYS A 193 0.14 -1.26 16.54
N ALA A 194 0.05 0.07 16.57
CA ALA A 194 1.00 0.87 17.33
C ALA A 194 0.88 0.60 18.84
N ALA A 195 1.99 0.72 19.55
CA ALA A 195 2.05 0.61 21.00
C ALA A 195 1.03 1.51 21.70
N GLY A 196 0.19 0.91 22.56
CA GLY A 196 -0.84 1.65 23.30
C GLY A 196 -2.01 2.16 22.44
N ALA A 197 -2.05 1.87 21.13
CA ALA A 197 -3.14 2.31 20.27
C ALA A 197 -4.47 1.63 20.64
N ASN A 198 -5.55 2.41 20.63
CA ASN A 198 -6.90 1.89 20.90
C ASN A 198 -7.53 1.33 19.61
N VAL A 199 -7.09 0.13 19.22
CA VAL A 199 -7.67 -0.64 18.11
C VAL A 199 -8.55 -1.74 18.70
N PRO A 200 -9.83 -1.88 18.29
CA PRO A 200 -10.69 -2.95 18.74
C PRO A 200 -10.04 -4.31 18.50
N SER A 201 -9.97 -5.13 19.54
CA SER A 201 -9.56 -6.52 19.44
C SER A 201 -10.77 -7.43 19.59
N GLU A 202 -10.77 -8.54 18.86
CA GLU A 202 -11.77 -9.59 19.01
C GLU A 202 -11.18 -10.73 19.85
N SER A 203 -11.99 -11.36 20.71
CA SER A 203 -11.55 -12.44 21.59
C SER A 203 -11.66 -13.83 20.95
N ALA A 204 -11.76 -13.91 19.62
CA ALA A 204 -11.75 -15.18 18.93
C ALA A 204 -10.44 -15.93 19.21
N ALA A 205 -10.54 -17.25 19.39
CA ALA A 205 -9.44 -18.08 19.89
C ALA A 205 -8.16 -18.01 19.05
N ASN A 206 -8.26 -17.68 17.76
CA ASN A 206 -7.15 -17.61 16.83
C ASN A 206 -6.76 -16.19 16.39
N ILE A 207 -7.15 -15.15 17.15
CA ILE A 207 -6.72 -13.77 16.90
C ILE A 207 -5.69 -13.36 17.95
N ALA A 208 -4.52 -12.93 17.50
CA ALA A 208 -3.44 -12.42 18.36
C ALA A 208 -3.13 -10.96 18.02
N VAL A 209 -3.06 -10.11 19.05
CA VAL A 209 -2.73 -8.69 18.89
C VAL A 209 -1.25 -8.47 19.22
N HIS A 210 -0.55 -7.77 18.33
CA HIS A 210 0.85 -7.43 18.46
C HIS A 210 1.03 -5.91 18.40
N GLU A 211 1.81 -5.39 19.36
CA GLU A 211 2.10 -3.97 19.45
C GLU A 211 3.52 -3.68 19.00
N PHE A 212 3.68 -2.70 18.10
CA PHE A 212 4.96 -2.22 17.60
C PHE A 212 5.19 -0.75 17.97
N ASP A 213 6.44 -0.40 18.22
CA ASP A 213 6.89 0.95 18.54
C ASP A 213 8.23 1.21 17.85
N GLY A 214 8.44 2.41 17.31
CA GLY A 214 9.67 2.79 16.62
C GLY A 214 9.45 3.58 15.33
N PRO A 215 10.54 3.98 14.66
CA PRO A 215 10.47 4.73 13.42
C PRO A 215 10.03 3.85 12.25
N HIS A 216 9.73 4.45 11.10
CA HIS A 216 9.55 3.70 9.85
C HIS A 216 10.80 2.85 9.55
N PRO A 217 10.67 1.54 9.25
CA PRO A 217 9.46 0.83 8.77
C PRO A 217 8.64 0.04 9.83
N ALA A 218 8.51 0.52 11.07
CA ALA A 218 7.79 -0.22 12.12
C ALA A 218 6.32 -0.57 11.80
N GLY A 219 5.66 0.17 10.91
CA GLY A 219 4.29 -0.11 10.46
C GLY A 219 4.15 -0.85 9.15
N LEU A 220 5.23 -1.45 8.61
CA LEU A 220 5.16 -2.26 7.40
C LEU A 220 4.83 -3.72 7.70
N SER A 221 4.05 -4.34 6.81
CA SER A 221 3.69 -5.76 6.95
C SER A 221 4.90 -6.68 6.88
N GLY A 222 5.92 -6.36 6.06
CA GLY A 222 7.16 -7.14 5.99
C GLY A 222 7.92 -7.13 7.32
N THR A 223 7.97 -5.98 8.00
CA THR A 223 8.53 -5.87 9.36
C THR A 223 7.73 -6.70 10.36
N HIS A 224 6.40 -6.64 10.32
CA HIS A 224 5.55 -7.43 11.22
C HIS A 224 5.77 -8.94 11.03
N ILE A 225 5.78 -9.41 9.79
CA ILE A 225 6.01 -10.81 9.43
C ILE A 225 7.36 -11.28 9.99
N HIS A 226 8.42 -10.52 9.74
CA HIS A 226 9.76 -10.90 10.18
C HIS A 226 9.91 -11.07 11.71
N PHE A 227 9.20 -10.28 12.52
CA PHE A 227 9.30 -10.39 13.98
C PHE A 227 8.32 -11.37 14.63
N ILE A 228 7.21 -11.70 13.95
CA ILE A 228 6.15 -12.54 14.50
C ILE A 228 6.20 -13.94 13.91
N GLU A 229 6.15 -14.03 12.58
CA GLU A 229 6.08 -15.30 11.88
C GLU A 229 6.76 -15.21 10.49
N PRO A 230 8.10 -15.30 10.44
CA PRO A 230 8.88 -15.25 9.21
C PRO A 230 8.44 -16.25 8.14
N VAL A 231 8.68 -15.88 6.89
CA VAL A 231 8.27 -16.64 5.70
C VAL A 231 9.44 -16.99 4.79
N GLY A 232 9.17 -17.85 3.79
CA GLY A 232 10.16 -18.29 2.82
C GLY A 232 9.49 -19.14 1.75
N ALA A 233 10.28 -19.89 0.97
CA ALA A 233 9.76 -20.64 -0.18
C ALA A 233 8.61 -21.61 0.15
N ASN A 234 8.65 -22.23 1.34
CA ASN A 234 7.69 -23.26 1.76
C ASN A 234 6.62 -22.74 2.74
N LYS A 235 6.55 -21.43 2.98
CA LYS A 235 5.64 -20.85 3.97
C LYS A 235 5.13 -19.51 3.49
N THR A 236 3.83 -19.46 3.23
CA THR A 236 3.15 -18.26 2.73
C THR A 236 2.16 -17.75 3.76
N VAL A 237 2.23 -16.47 4.08
CA VAL A 237 1.23 -15.75 4.89
C VAL A 237 0.48 -14.77 4.00
N TRP A 238 -0.67 -14.27 4.47
CA TRP A 238 -1.41 -13.19 3.77
C TRP A 238 -1.34 -11.91 4.57
N THR A 239 -1.43 -10.78 3.89
CA THR A 239 -1.47 -9.43 4.47
C THR A 239 -2.71 -8.69 3.99
N ILE A 240 -3.26 -7.84 4.85
CA ILE A 240 -4.41 -6.97 4.56
C ILE A 240 -4.35 -5.72 5.44
N ASN A 241 -4.78 -4.56 4.91
CA ASN A 241 -4.83 -3.31 5.68
C ASN A 241 -6.16 -3.17 6.45
N TYR A 242 -6.16 -2.29 7.45
CA TYR A 242 -7.31 -2.04 8.32
C TYR A 242 -8.58 -1.55 7.61
N GLN A 243 -8.50 -0.72 6.56
CA GLN A 243 -9.67 -0.25 5.82
C GLN A 243 -10.33 -1.36 5.01
N ASP A 244 -9.52 -2.28 4.49
CA ASP A 244 -10.02 -3.48 3.82
C ASP A 244 -10.66 -4.45 4.82
N VAL A 245 -10.15 -4.56 6.05
CA VAL A 245 -10.85 -5.30 7.12
C VAL A 245 -12.22 -4.69 7.43
N ILE A 246 -12.32 -3.37 7.52
CA ILE A 246 -13.61 -2.65 7.66
C ILE A 246 -14.54 -2.96 6.49
N ALA A 247 -14.04 -2.91 5.25
CA ALA A 247 -14.83 -3.21 4.06
C ALA A 247 -15.35 -4.65 4.04
N ILE A 248 -14.54 -5.62 4.50
CA ILE A 248 -14.95 -7.01 4.67
C ILE A 248 -16.07 -7.11 5.72
N GLY A 249 -15.91 -6.49 6.89
CA GLY A 249 -16.95 -6.50 7.92
C GLY A 249 -18.29 -5.96 7.40
N GLN A 250 -18.27 -4.83 6.68
CA GLN A 250 -19.47 -4.25 6.09
C GLN A 250 -20.09 -5.13 5.01
N LEU A 251 -19.28 -5.75 4.15
CA LEU A 251 -19.78 -6.68 3.12
C LEU A 251 -20.62 -7.79 3.77
N PHE A 252 -20.10 -8.41 4.82
CA PHE A 252 -20.77 -9.56 5.43
C PHE A 252 -21.98 -9.17 6.28
N ILE A 253 -22.02 -7.97 6.84
CA ILE A 253 -23.19 -7.49 7.61
C ILE A 253 -24.30 -6.99 6.69
N THR A 254 -23.95 -6.26 5.62
CA THR A 254 -24.93 -5.53 4.79
C THR A 254 -25.20 -6.16 3.43
N GLY A 255 -24.36 -7.10 3.00
CA GLY A 255 -24.38 -7.66 1.66
C GLY A 255 -23.97 -6.65 0.58
N ARG A 256 -23.42 -5.48 0.94
CA ARG A 256 -23.07 -4.42 -0.01
C ARG A 256 -21.56 -4.21 -0.05
N LEU A 257 -21.02 -4.03 -1.25
CA LEU A 257 -19.60 -3.70 -1.41
C LEU A 257 -19.34 -2.27 -0.92
N ASN A 258 -18.52 -2.14 0.13
CA ASN A 258 -18.01 -0.86 0.60
C ASN A 258 -16.75 -0.47 -0.19
N THR A 259 -16.82 0.65 -0.90
CA THR A 259 -15.71 1.23 -1.66
C THR A 259 -15.26 2.59 -1.10
N GLU A 260 -15.82 3.02 0.04
CA GLU A 260 -15.35 4.23 0.74
C GLU A 260 -13.90 4.05 1.20
N ARG A 261 -13.11 5.10 1.07
CA ARG A 261 -11.75 5.22 1.60
C ARG A 261 -11.61 6.50 2.38
N VAL A 262 -10.83 6.46 3.46
CA VAL A 262 -10.31 7.66 4.11
C VAL A 262 -8.84 7.74 3.80
N VAL A 263 -8.41 8.75 3.03
CA VAL A 263 -7.01 8.91 2.64
C VAL A 263 -6.40 10.15 3.27
N ALA A 264 -5.15 10.06 3.70
CA ALA A 264 -4.37 11.23 4.05
C ALA A 264 -3.98 12.00 2.78
N LEU A 265 -4.38 13.27 2.67
CA LEU A 265 -3.84 14.19 1.67
C LEU A 265 -2.77 15.06 2.34
N GLY A 266 -1.51 14.87 1.97
CA GLY A 266 -0.39 15.52 2.64
C GLY A 266 0.77 15.88 1.73
N GLY A 267 1.71 16.64 2.28
CA GLY A 267 2.93 17.09 1.59
C GLY A 267 3.04 18.60 1.54
N SER A 268 4.24 19.08 1.20
CA SER A 268 4.58 20.51 1.25
C SER A 268 3.81 21.36 0.23
N GLN A 269 3.19 20.73 -0.77
CA GLN A 269 2.41 21.37 -1.83
C GLN A 269 0.89 21.30 -1.62
N VAL A 270 0.42 20.83 -0.46
CA VAL A 270 -1.01 20.82 -0.11
C VAL A 270 -1.33 22.03 0.78
N ASN A 271 -2.33 22.82 0.41
CA ASN A 271 -2.72 24.03 1.13
C ASN A 271 -3.30 23.71 2.53
N LYS A 272 -4.09 22.63 2.63
CA LYS A 272 -4.77 22.19 3.86
C LYS A 272 -4.61 20.67 4.05
N PRO A 273 -3.44 20.18 4.49
CA PRO A 273 -3.20 18.76 4.72
C PRO A 273 -4.16 18.18 5.75
N ARG A 274 -4.92 17.14 5.40
CA ARG A 274 -5.96 16.53 6.27
C ARG A 274 -6.38 15.14 5.76
N LEU A 275 -7.25 14.45 6.50
CA LEU A 275 -7.85 13.20 6.05
C LEU A 275 -9.12 13.48 5.23
N LEU A 276 -9.28 12.82 4.09
CA LEU A 276 -10.41 12.99 3.18
C LEU A 276 -11.15 11.69 2.95
N ARG A 277 -12.48 11.69 3.09
CA ARG A 277 -13.34 10.62 2.55
C ARG A 277 -13.35 10.71 1.02
N THR A 278 -13.16 9.57 0.38
CA THR A 278 -13.19 9.40 -1.07
C THR A 278 -13.61 7.96 -1.39
N VAL A 279 -13.41 7.52 -2.63
CA VAL A 279 -13.75 6.18 -3.10
C VAL A 279 -12.51 5.45 -3.60
N LEU A 280 -12.56 4.11 -3.57
CA LEU A 280 -11.54 3.26 -4.16
C LEU A 280 -11.35 3.58 -5.65
N GLY A 281 -10.11 3.80 -6.08
CA GLY A 281 -9.82 4.13 -7.46
C GLY A 281 -10.15 5.57 -7.84
N ALA A 282 -10.42 6.48 -6.90
CA ALA A 282 -10.76 7.87 -7.19
C ALA A 282 -9.73 8.56 -8.09
N ASN A 283 -10.20 9.33 -9.09
CA ASN A 283 -9.35 10.19 -9.90
C ASN A 283 -8.62 11.23 -9.01
N LEU A 284 -7.29 11.25 -9.06
CA LEU A 284 -6.48 12.06 -8.14
C LEU A 284 -6.39 13.52 -8.56
N SER A 285 -6.46 13.84 -9.85
CA SER A 285 -6.64 15.22 -10.32
C SER A 285 -7.94 15.84 -9.80
N GLN A 286 -9.04 15.06 -9.76
CA GLN A 286 -10.30 15.51 -9.16
C GLN A 286 -10.20 15.66 -7.64
N LEU A 287 -9.59 14.67 -6.97
CA LEU A 287 -9.41 14.68 -5.52
C LEU A 287 -8.57 15.87 -5.04
N THR A 288 -7.60 16.30 -5.83
CA THR A 288 -6.65 17.38 -5.49
C THR A 288 -7.01 18.74 -6.10
N ALA A 289 -8.10 18.83 -6.86
CA ALA A 289 -8.52 20.07 -7.50
C ALA A 289 -8.79 21.16 -6.46
N GLY A 290 -8.06 22.29 -6.56
CA GLY A 290 -8.17 23.41 -5.61
C GLY A 290 -7.50 23.18 -4.25
N GLU A 291 -6.91 22.00 -4.00
CA GLU A 291 -6.24 21.66 -2.74
C GLU A 291 -4.74 22.01 -2.75
N LEU A 292 -4.16 22.24 -3.92
CA LEU A 292 -2.71 22.35 -4.10
C LEU A 292 -2.22 23.80 -4.18
N VAL A 293 -0.98 24.00 -3.78
CA VAL A 293 -0.23 25.25 -4.04
C VAL A 293 -0.08 25.42 -5.56
N ASN A 294 -0.19 26.66 -6.05
CA ASN A 294 -0.01 26.96 -7.48
C ASN A 294 1.49 26.86 -7.86
N ALA A 295 1.94 25.66 -8.16
CA ALA A 295 3.32 25.30 -8.50
C ALA A 295 3.35 24.06 -9.43
N ASP A 296 4.54 23.69 -9.89
CA ASP A 296 4.78 22.42 -10.59
C ASP A 296 4.81 21.27 -9.58
N ASN A 297 3.68 20.57 -9.44
CA ASN A 297 3.43 19.59 -8.39
C ASN A 297 3.45 18.16 -8.94
N ARG A 298 4.07 17.26 -8.19
CA ARG A 298 3.94 15.81 -8.37
C ARG A 298 2.92 15.27 -7.39
N VAL A 299 1.82 14.74 -7.93
CA VAL A 299 0.85 13.97 -7.16
C VAL A 299 1.25 12.50 -7.17
N ILE A 300 1.25 11.87 -6.00
CA ILE A 300 1.67 10.48 -5.79
C ILE A 300 0.52 9.73 -5.12
N SER A 301 0.06 8.67 -5.77
CA SER A 301 -0.80 7.66 -5.18
C SER A 301 0.05 6.80 -4.24
N GLY A 302 -0.18 6.87 -2.93
CA GLY A 302 0.67 6.24 -1.93
C GLY A 302 1.67 7.20 -1.26
N SER A 303 2.67 6.64 -0.60
CA SER A 303 3.62 7.42 0.19
C SER A 303 4.74 8.01 -0.66
N VAL A 304 5.46 8.98 -0.09
CA VAL A 304 6.66 9.55 -0.72
C VAL A 304 7.81 8.55 -0.84
N LEU A 305 7.74 7.43 -0.11
CA LEU A 305 8.75 6.36 -0.12
C LEU A 305 8.37 5.26 -1.12
N ASN A 306 7.09 4.88 -1.16
CA ASN A 306 6.58 3.86 -2.06
C ASN A 306 5.19 4.29 -2.57
N GLY A 307 5.14 4.72 -3.83
CA GLY A 307 3.91 5.20 -4.46
C GLY A 307 4.07 5.38 -5.98
N GLY A 308 2.94 5.49 -6.66
CA GLY A 308 2.87 5.69 -8.11
C GLY A 308 2.63 7.16 -8.47
N ILE A 309 3.32 7.65 -9.51
CA ILE A 309 3.07 9.01 -10.03
C ILE A 309 1.67 9.04 -10.67
N ALA A 310 0.80 9.89 -10.13
CA ALA A 310 -0.57 10.02 -10.60
C ALA A 310 -0.64 10.91 -11.84
N THR A 311 -0.46 10.33 -13.03
CA THR A 311 -0.61 11.04 -14.30
C THR A 311 -1.17 10.13 -15.39
N GLY A 312 -1.91 10.71 -16.34
CA GLY A 312 -2.45 10.00 -17.50
C GLY A 312 -3.28 8.77 -17.09
N PRO A 313 -2.99 7.56 -17.59
CA PRO A 313 -3.77 6.36 -17.28
C PRO A 313 -3.62 5.90 -15.82
N HIS A 314 -2.68 6.46 -15.04
CA HIS A 314 -2.39 6.13 -13.64
C HIS A 314 -2.86 7.21 -12.66
N ASP A 315 -3.63 8.21 -13.11
CA ASP A 315 -4.13 9.33 -12.29
C ASP A 315 -5.26 8.94 -11.32
N TYR A 316 -5.08 7.83 -10.60
CA TYR A 316 -6.10 7.22 -9.74
C TYR A 316 -5.51 6.71 -8.43
N LEU A 317 -6.34 6.67 -7.40
CA LEU A 317 -5.98 6.08 -6.12
C LEU A 317 -5.74 4.58 -6.27
N GLY A 318 -4.55 4.12 -5.91
CA GLY A 318 -4.15 2.73 -6.01
C GLY A 318 -4.92 1.83 -5.05
N ARG A 319 -5.07 0.55 -5.40
CA ARG A 319 -5.84 -0.44 -4.64
C ARG A 319 -5.40 -0.54 -3.19
N TYR A 320 -4.10 -0.44 -2.95
CA TYR A 320 -3.47 -0.67 -1.65
C TYR A 320 -3.02 0.62 -0.96
N HIS A 321 -3.28 1.79 -1.56
CA HIS A 321 -2.84 3.08 -1.04
C HIS A 321 -3.91 3.72 -0.14
N ASN A 322 -3.48 4.17 1.04
CA ASN A 322 -4.33 4.89 2.02
C ASN A 322 -3.89 6.36 2.20
N GLN A 323 -3.05 6.87 1.30
CA GLN A 323 -2.62 8.27 1.31
C GLN A 323 -2.33 8.76 -0.11
N VAL A 324 -2.36 10.08 -0.28
CA VAL A 324 -1.99 10.82 -1.48
C VAL A 324 -0.96 11.86 -1.06
N SER A 325 0.24 11.75 -1.61
CA SER A 325 1.35 12.63 -1.26
C SER A 325 1.62 13.62 -2.39
N VAL A 326 1.80 14.91 -2.06
CA VAL A 326 2.07 15.94 -3.07
C VAL A 326 3.36 16.69 -2.76
N LEU A 327 4.31 16.61 -3.68
CA LEU A 327 5.63 17.23 -3.59
C LEU A 327 5.83 18.22 -4.73
N GLU A 328 6.80 19.13 -4.55
CA GLU A 328 7.26 19.96 -5.66
C GLU A 328 8.07 19.08 -6.63
N GLU A 329 7.88 19.26 -7.93
CA GLU A 329 8.66 18.56 -8.94
C GLU A 329 10.15 18.94 -8.84
N GLY A 330 10.45 20.22 -8.57
CA GLY A 330 11.82 20.69 -8.29
C GLY A 330 12.71 20.79 -9.54
N ARG A 331 12.18 21.28 -10.66
CA ARG A 331 12.91 21.41 -11.94
C ARG A 331 13.95 22.54 -12.00
N HIS A 332 14.22 23.24 -10.89
CA HIS A 332 15.10 24.39 -10.85
C HIS A 332 16.59 24.00 -10.67
N LYS A 333 17.50 24.71 -11.36
CA LYS A 333 18.94 24.55 -11.16
C LYS A 333 19.38 25.32 -9.92
N GLU A 334 20.09 24.66 -9.02
CA GLU A 334 20.63 25.31 -7.83
C GLU A 334 21.90 26.11 -8.14
N PHE A 335 21.90 27.38 -7.72
CA PHE A 335 23.08 28.24 -7.80
C PHE A 335 24.15 27.78 -6.79
N PHE A 336 25.39 27.56 -7.24
CA PHE A 336 26.52 26.96 -6.49
C PHE A 336 26.35 25.50 -6.01
N GLY A 337 25.19 24.88 -6.20
CA GLY A 337 24.96 23.44 -5.96
C GLY A 337 25.50 22.95 -4.61
N TRP A 338 26.34 21.90 -4.65
CA TRP A 338 26.93 21.25 -3.46
C TRP A 338 27.96 22.11 -2.70
N ILE A 339 28.47 23.20 -3.29
CA ILE A 339 29.45 24.08 -2.65
C ILE A 339 28.79 25.01 -1.63
N ALA A 340 27.52 25.35 -1.83
CA ALA A 340 26.78 26.22 -0.92
C ALA A 340 26.42 25.48 0.38
N PRO A 341 26.42 26.17 1.54
CA PRO A 341 25.90 25.61 2.79
C PRO A 341 24.37 25.39 2.67
N GLN A 342 23.95 24.13 2.62
CA GLN A 342 22.55 23.76 2.38
C GLN A 342 21.78 23.55 3.70
N ALA A 343 21.25 24.63 4.27
CA ALA A 343 20.41 24.58 5.48
C ALA A 343 18.99 24.00 5.22
N GLU A 344 18.52 24.07 3.97
CA GLU A 344 17.21 23.59 3.53
C GLU A 344 17.22 22.13 3.05
N LYS A 345 18.36 21.44 3.08
CA LYS A 345 18.46 20.04 2.66
C LYS A 345 18.68 19.09 3.82
N TYR A 346 17.93 18.00 3.79
CA TYR A 346 18.08 16.88 4.71
C TYR A 346 19.15 15.90 4.21
N THR A 347 19.90 15.29 5.13
CA THR A 347 20.84 14.21 4.85
C THR A 347 21.01 13.30 6.06
N ILE A 348 21.19 11.99 5.79
CA ILE A 348 21.48 10.99 6.82
C ILE A 348 22.97 10.92 7.20
N THR A 349 23.87 11.36 6.30
CA THR A 349 25.34 11.27 6.44
C THR A 349 25.99 12.53 7.02
N ARG A 350 25.18 13.48 7.52
CA ARG A 350 25.63 14.76 8.12
C ARG A 350 26.39 15.70 7.18
N THR A 351 26.17 15.57 5.87
CA THR A 351 26.86 16.36 4.83
C THR A 351 26.31 17.77 4.59
N THR A 352 25.16 18.11 5.16
CA THR A 352 24.48 19.41 4.98
C THR A 352 24.19 20.04 6.34
N LEU A 353 24.10 21.38 6.39
CA LEU A 353 23.82 22.12 7.62
C LEU A 353 22.44 21.75 8.21
N GLY A 354 21.48 21.43 7.35
CA GLY A 354 20.14 20.99 7.75
C GLY A 354 20.14 19.79 8.71
N HIS A 355 21.13 18.89 8.64
CA HIS A 355 21.25 17.75 9.55
C HIS A 355 21.27 18.14 11.04
N PHE A 356 21.83 19.30 11.37
CA PHE A 356 21.96 19.76 12.75
C PHE A 356 20.69 20.42 13.30
N LEU A 357 19.71 20.70 12.44
CA LEU A 357 18.42 21.30 12.80
C LEU A 357 17.40 20.21 13.15
N LYS A 358 17.56 19.56 14.31
CA LYS A 358 16.83 18.35 14.71
C LYS A 358 15.28 18.47 14.70
N SER A 359 14.73 19.67 14.87
CA SER A 359 13.28 19.91 14.89
C SER A 359 12.73 20.49 13.57
N LYS A 360 13.59 20.68 12.56
CA LYS A 360 13.17 21.27 11.29
C LYS A 360 12.42 20.25 10.45
N LEU A 361 11.26 20.67 9.92
CA LEU A 361 10.57 19.97 8.85
C LEU A 361 11.02 20.53 7.51
N PHE A 362 11.32 19.63 6.58
CA PHE A 362 11.87 19.94 5.27
C PHE A 362 10.79 19.84 4.19
N LYS A 363 10.84 20.79 3.25
CA LYS A 363 10.05 20.73 2.02
C LYS A 363 10.83 19.91 0.99
N PHE A 364 10.63 18.60 1.01
CA PHE A 364 11.22 17.72 0.01
C PHE A 364 10.63 18.03 -1.37
N ASN A 365 11.45 17.85 -2.40
CA ASN A 365 11.07 17.86 -3.80
C ASN A 365 11.53 16.56 -4.47
N THR A 366 11.21 16.38 -5.74
CA THR A 366 11.49 15.12 -6.46
C THR A 366 12.84 15.12 -7.19
N ALA A 367 13.67 16.14 -6.97
CA ALA A 367 14.95 16.27 -7.65
C ALA A 367 15.97 15.23 -7.14
N VAL A 368 16.62 14.52 -8.06
CA VAL A 368 17.61 13.47 -7.76
C VAL A 368 18.85 14.01 -7.02
N ASN A 369 19.16 15.30 -7.21
CA ASN A 369 20.30 15.99 -6.59
C ASN A 369 21.64 15.25 -6.83
N GLY A 370 21.90 14.85 -8.08
CA GLY A 370 23.07 14.07 -8.49
C GLY A 370 22.77 13.23 -9.74
N GLY A 371 23.61 12.23 -10.00
CA GLY A 371 23.40 11.23 -11.05
C GLY A 371 23.81 9.84 -10.56
N ASP A 372 23.52 8.82 -11.37
CA ASP A 372 23.73 7.42 -11.04
C ASP A 372 25.20 7.09 -10.79
N ARG A 373 25.46 6.29 -9.77
CA ARG A 373 26.81 5.85 -9.36
C ARG A 373 26.75 4.43 -8.85
N ALA A 374 27.90 3.76 -8.85
CA ALA A 374 28.02 2.45 -8.22
C ALA A 374 27.61 2.49 -6.74
N MET A 375 27.07 1.37 -6.25
CA MET A 375 26.68 1.24 -4.86
C MET A 375 27.91 1.38 -3.96
N VAL A 376 27.88 2.34 -3.03
CA VAL A 376 28.96 2.55 -2.06
C VAL A 376 28.51 2.06 -0.69
N PRO A 377 29.09 0.98 -0.15
CA PRO A 377 28.69 0.40 1.13
C PRO A 377 29.30 1.17 2.31
N ILE A 378 28.73 2.33 2.64
CA ILE A 378 29.19 3.20 3.74
C ILE A 378 28.43 3.00 5.06
N GLY A 379 27.71 1.90 5.21
CA GLY A 379 26.96 1.58 6.44
C GLY A 379 25.60 2.29 6.58
N THR A 380 25.09 2.94 5.51
CA THR A 380 23.80 3.66 5.56
C THR A 380 22.61 2.73 5.62
N TYR A 381 22.67 1.58 4.95
CA TYR A 381 21.57 0.63 4.86
C TYR A 381 21.34 -0.10 6.18
N GLU A 382 22.42 -0.45 6.90
CA GLU A 382 22.39 -1.12 8.20
C GLU A 382 21.77 -0.26 9.30
N ARG A 383 21.76 1.06 9.12
CA ARG A 383 21.13 2.02 10.04
C ARG A 383 19.61 2.07 9.90
N ILE A 384 19.09 1.74 8.72
CA ILE A 384 17.67 1.86 8.39
C ILE A 384 16.95 0.52 8.24
N MET A 385 17.68 -0.59 8.13
CA MET A 385 17.11 -1.94 8.03
C MET A 385 16.95 -2.56 9.43
N PRO A 386 15.73 -2.72 9.96
CA PRO A 386 15.53 -3.33 11.27
C PRO A 386 15.48 -4.86 11.24
N LEU A 387 15.30 -5.48 10.08
CA LEU A 387 15.25 -6.93 9.91
C LEU A 387 16.66 -7.54 10.10
N ASP A 388 16.69 -8.81 10.49
CA ASP A 388 17.91 -9.63 10.58
C ASP A 388 18.37 -10.07 9.19
N ILE A 389 18.72 -9.08 8.37
CA ILE A 389 19.19 -9.22 6.99
C ILE A 389 20.52 -8.47 6.89
N LEU A 390 21.42 -8.92 6.02
CA LEU A 390 22.64 -8.18 5.65
C LEU A 390 22.32 -7.27 4.45
N PRO A 391 21.80 -6.05 4.66
CA PRO A 391 21.21 -5.27 3.57
C PRO A 391 22.23 -4.94 2.49
N THR A 392 23.47 -4.55 2.85
CA THR A 392 24.49 -4.26 1.83
C THR A 392 24.74 -5.44 0.88
N LEU A 393 24.78 -6.68 1.39
CA LEU A 393 24.98 -7.86 0.55
C LEU A 393 23.73 -8.13 -0.28
N LEU A 394 22.55 -8.10 0.35
CA LEU A 394 21.29 -8.33 -0.35
C LEU A 394 21.11 -7.35 -1.50
N LEU A 395 21.28 -6.06 -1.23
CA LEU A 395 21.13 -4.99 -2.23
C LEU A 395 22.14 -5.15 -3.39
N ARG A 396 23.35 -5.66 -3.12
CA ARG A 396 24.34 -5.97 -4.17
C ARG A 396 23.91 -7.16 -5.03
N ASP A 397 23.27 -8.16 -4.43
CA ASP A 397 22.79 -9.33 -5.16
C ASP A 397 21.56 -8.94 -6.02
N LEU A 398 20.69 -8.06 -5.51
CA LEU A 398 19.57 -7.47 -6.27
C LEU A 398 20.04 -6.63 -7.47
N ILE A 399 20.93 -5.66 -7.22
CA ILE A 399 22.11 -5.37 -8.06
C ILE A 399 22.25 -6.10 -9.40
N VAL A 400 22.96 -7.21 -9.28
CA VAL A 400 23.45 -8.06 -10.37
C VAL A 400 22.42 -9.11 -10.80
N GLY A 401 21.31 -9.24 -10.07
CA GLY A 401 20.26 -10.22 -10.33
C GLY A 401 20.60 -11.64 -9.85
N ASP A 402 21.42 -11.77 -8.80
CA ASP A 402 21.75 -13.06 -8.20
C ASP A 402 20.57 -13.54 -7.33
N THR A 403 19.77 -14.45 -7.88
CA THR A 403 18.56 -14.99 -7.24
C THR A 403 18.88 -15.95 -6.10
N ASP A 404 19.97 -16.73 -6.21
CA ASP A 404 20.38 -17.68 -5.18
C ASP A 404 20.89 -16.94 -3.94
N GLY A 405 21.78 -15.95 -4.14
CA GLY A 405 22.27 -15.07 -3.08
C GLY A 405 21.15 -14.28 -2.40
N ALA A 406 20.26 -13.68 -3.20
CA ALA A 406 19.12 -12.92 -2.68
C ALA A 406 18.17 -13.78 -1.82
N GLN A 407 17.88 -15.02 -2.25
CA GLN A 407 17.05 -15.95 -1.46
C GLN A 407 17.73 -16.33 -0.14
N ALA A 408 19.03 -16.64 -0.17
CA ALA A 408 19.80 -16.95 1.03
C ALA A 408 19.85 -15.79 2.03
N LEU A 409 19.76 -14.55 1.53
CA LEU A 409 19.74 -13.32 2.32
C LEU A 409 18.33 -12.85 2.71
N GLY A 410 17.28 -13.64 2.43
CA GLY A 410 15.93 -13.39 2.94
C GLY A 410 15.05 -12.51 2.06
N CYS A 411 15.32 -12.36 0.76
CA CYS A 411 14.52 -11.49 -0.12
C CYS A 411 13.03 -11.89 -0.21
N LEU A 412 12.69 -13.15 0.08
CA LEU A 412 11.32 -13.68 0.02
C LEU A 412 10.38 -13.05 1.06
N GLU A 413 10.92 -12.54 2.17
CA GLU A 413 10.12 -11.87 3.20
C GLU A 413 9.79 -10.41 2.86
N LEU A 414 10.39 -9.86 1.82
CA LEU A 414 10.35 -8.45 1.48
C LEU A 414 9.36 -8.13 0.35
N ASP A 415 8.91 -6.87 0.33
CA ASP A 415 8.31 -6.17 -0.81
C ASP A 415 9.13 -4.95 -1.22
N GLU A 416 8.70 -4.31 -2.30
CA GLU A 416 9.22 -3.01 -2.69
C GLU A 416 9.17 -1.97 -1.55
N GLU A 417 8.09 -1.97 -0.74
CA GLU A 417 7.96 -1.04 0.39
C GLU A 417 9.02 -1.25 1.48
N ASP A 418 9.45 -2.49 1.72
CA ASP A 418 10.45 -2.81 2.74
C ASP A 418 11.86 -2.29 2.36
N LEU A 419 12.11 -2.12 1.06
CA LEU A 419 13.37 -1.56 0.53
C LEU A 419 13.28 -0.08 0.16
N ALA A 420 12.11 0.55 0.29
CA ALA A 420 11.92 1.95 -0.08
C ALA A 420 12.85 2.90 0.70
N LEU A 421 13.05 2.63 1.99
CA LEU A 421 13.96 3.42 2.82
C LEU A 421 15.44 3.20 2.44
N CYS A 422 15.79 2.00 1.94
CA CYS A 422 17.11 1.74 1.35
C CYS A 422 17.35 2.59 0.10
N SER A 423 16.34 2.72 -0.78
CA SER A 423 16.43 3.57 -1.98
C SER A 423 16.62 5.02 -1.58
N PHE A 424 15.83 5.51 -0.62
CA PHE A 424 15.90 6.89 -0.14
C PHE A 424 17.30 7.28 0.37
N VAL A 425 17.97 6.40 1.13
CA VAL A 425 19.31 6.68 1.68
C VAL A 425 20.45 6.33 0.72
N CYS A 426 20.17 5.73 -0.44
CA CYS A 426 21.18 5.25 -1.38
C CYS A 426 22.00 6.40 -1.98
N PRO A 427 23.32 6.46 -1.74
CA PRO A 427 24.17 7.45 -2.41
C PRO A 427 24.27 7.24 -3.92
N GLY A 428 24.11 5.98 -4.37
CA GLY A 428 24.21 5.56 -5.77
C GLY A 428 22.95 5.79 -6.60
N LYS A 429 21.85 6.23 -5.98
CA LYS A 429 20.55 6.50 -6.63
C LYS A 429 19.88 5.26 -7.25
N TYR A 430 20.16 4.08 -6.68
CA TYR A 430 19.44 2.87 -7.05
C TYR A 430 18.03 2.86 -6.47
N GLU A 431 17.08 2.42 -7.30
CA GLU A 431 15.71 2.10 -6.90
C GLU A 431 15.61 0.60 -6.58
N TYR A 432 15.72 0.24 -5.30
CA TYR A 432 15.82 -1.16 -4.88
C TYR A 432 14.50 -1.92 -4.92
N GLY A 433 13.35 -1.25 -4.79
CA GLY A 433 12.04 -1.89 -4.91
C GLY A 433 11.85 -2.58 -6.26
N PRO A 434 11.98 -1.87 -7.40
CA PRO A 434 11.91 -2.48 -8.73
C PRO A 434 12.95 -3.59 -8.97
N LEU A 435 14.16 -3.47 -8.41
CA LEU A 435 15.17 -4.53 -8.48
C LEU A 435 14.73 -5.79 -7.73
N LEU A 436 14.17 -5.63 -6.52
CA LEU A 436 13.59 -6.73 -5.77
C LEU A 436 12.44 -7.39 -6.54
N ARG A 437 11.51 -6.61 -7.11
CA ARG A 437 10.43 -7.16 -7.92
C ARG A 437 10.95 -8.02 -9.06
N LYS A 438 11.97 -7.53 -9.77
CA LYS A 438 12.58 -8.28 -10.87
C LYS A 438 13.18 -9.62 -10.39
N VAL A 439 13.86 -9.62 -9.25
CA VAL A 439 14.45 -10.84 -8.65
C VAL A 439 13.35 -11.80 -8.19
N LEU A 440 12.33 -11.32 -7.49
CA LEU A 440 11.18 -12.14 -7.06
C LEU A 440 10.45 -12.76 -8.26
N ASP A 441 10.23 -11.98 -9.33
CA ASP A 441 9.61 -12.45 -10.56
C ASP A 441 10.46 -13.49 -11.31
N THR A 442 11.79 -13.46 -11.15
CA THR A 442 12.69 -14.48 -11.72
C THR A 442 12.65 -15.75 -10.87
N ILE A 443 12.76 -15.62 -9.55
CA ILE A 443 12.68 -16.75 -8.60
C ILE A 443 11.40 -17.54 -8.83
N GLU A 444 10.26 -16.87 -8.96
CA GLU A 444 8.96 -17.53 -9.18
C GLU A 444 8.83 -18.20 -10.56
N LYS A 445 9.60 -17.78 -11.56
CA LYS A 445 9.58 -18.42 -12.89
C LYS A 445 10.52 -19.62 -12.98
N GLU A 446 11.59 -19.61 -12.21
CA GLU A 446 12.67 -20.61 -12.25
C GLU A 446 12.53 -21.70 -11.18
N GLY A 447 11.87 -21.39 -10.05
CA GLY A 447 11.47 -22.33 -9.01
C GLY A 447 10.01 -22.74 -9.12
#